data_AF-A0A8B6C8W6-F1
#
_entry.id   AF-A0A8B6C8W6-F1
#
_cell.length_a   1.000
_cell.length_b   1.000
_cell.length_c   1.000
_cell.angle_alpha   90.00
_cell.angle_beta   90.00
_cell.angle_gamma   90.00
#
_symmetry.space_group_name_H-M   'P 1'
#
loop_
_entity.id
_entity.type
_entity.pdbx_description
1 polymer ?
#
loop_
_entity_poly.entity_id
_entity_poly.type
_entity_poly.pdbx_seq_one_letter_code
_entity_poly.pdbx_strand_id
1 'polypeptide(L)'
;MSTSNHKVIIRNLTKSKSISDSNLKDSLFELLNMCIKISTLRNCIKIKKEKKQRYAVILLRNPNEVFEVLDRLKNRRSRNTLGFDFQALADKDVDIDVEMELPERYYRKGQYIGRETRQMEFKLGGGDYVRKYLKEDVLKYVCGYLNGRSTGTLFIGVNDDGHVVGVNCEEEDKIRREYIDQSIRAIKPPVDNKDYNVEFIPVEVNGKLRANCKVIEITVFKKKQLNRLFDSKGHVYMRREGSVSDFTAAEVQDWIFQNRPSKKCTLL
;
A
#
# COMPACT_ATOMS: atom_id res chain seq x y z
N MET A 1 18.24 -8.40 4.80
CA MET A 1 17.49 -8.17 6.05
C MET A 1 17.15 -6.68 6.10
N SER A 2 15.92 -6.32 5.71
CA SER A 2 15.47 -4.92 5.75
C SER A 2 15.30 -4.51 7.21
N THR A 3 16.09 -3.54 7.66
CA THR A 3 15.84 -2.86 8.94
C THR A 3 14.51 -2.16 8.80
N SER A 4 13.48 -2.61 9.52
CA SER A 4 12.18 -1.95 9.49
C SER A 4 12.34 -0.54 10.08
N ASN A 5 12.25 0.48 9.22
CA ASN A 5 12.34 1.90 9.60
C ASN A 5 11.11 2.39 10.38
N HIS A 6 10.09 1.55 10.51
CA HIS A 6 8.84 1.88 11.21
C HIS A 6 9.02 1.70 12.72
N LYS A 7 9.11 2.82 13.44
CA LYS A 7 9.29 2.82 14.91
C LYS A 7 8.28 3.73 15.59
N VAL A 8 7.80 3.31 16.77
CA VAL A 8 7.09 4.16 17.72
C VAL A 8 8.01 4.40 18.91
N ILE A 9 8.19 5.66 19.28
CA ILE A 9 8.98 6.05 20.45
C ILE A 9 8.01 6.51 21.54
N ILE A 10 8.09 5.88 22.72
CA ILE A 10 7.37 6.29 23.93
C ILE A 10 8.39 6.87 24.91
N ARG A 11 8.38 8.19 25.08
CA ARG A 11 9.27 8.90 26.01
C ARG A 11 8.68 8.97 27.43
N ASN A 12 9.46 9.52 28.37
CA ASN A 12 9.02 9.83 29.73
C ASN A 12 8.60 8.64 30.62
N LEU A 13 9.19 7.45 30.43
CA LEU A 13 8.89 6.24 31.23
C LEU A 13 9.47 6.28 32.66
N THR A 14 10.00 7.43 33.11
CA THR A 14 10.98 7.54 34.20
C THR A 14 10.46 7.93 35.58
N LYS A 15 9.15 8.04 35.79
CA LYS A 15 8.64 8.43 37.12
C LYS A 15 8.55 7.27 38.13
N SER A 16 8.69 6.01 37.71
CA SER A 16 8.75 4.87 38.63
C SER A 16 10.18 4.33 38.76
N LYS A 17 10.91 4.79 39.79
CA LYS A 17 12.28 4.33 40.08
C LYS A 17 12.38 2.85 40.48
N SER A 18 11.26 2.19 40.78
CA SER A 18 11.20 0.81 41.29
C SER A 18 10.98 -0.27 40.22
N ILE A 19 10.66 0.10 38.98
CA ILE A 19 10.36 -0.88 37.92
C ILE A 19 11.62 -1.25 37.14
N SER A 20 11.89 -2.55 37.01
CA SER A 20 12.98 -3.09 36.18
C SER A 20 12.66 -2.89 34.69
N ASP A 21 13.69 -2.81 33.83
CA ASP A 21 13.48 -2.65 32.38
C ASP A 21 12.74 -3.86 31.77
N SER A 22 12.89 -5.06 32.37
CA SER A 22 12.13 -6.26 31.98
C SER A 22 10.64 -6.11 32.30
N ASN A 23 10.31 -5.68 33.52
CA ASN A 23 8.91 -5.50 33.92
C ASN A 23 8.23 -4.39 33.11
N LEU A 24 8.97 -3.32 32.79
CA LEU A 24 8.50 -2.24 31.93
C LEU A 24 8.20 -2.75 30.51
N LYS A 25 9.12 -3.56 29.96
CA LYS A 25 8.97 -4.19 28.65
C LYS A 25 7.78 -5.14 28.60
N ASP A 26 7.59 -5.95 29.64
CA ASP A 26 6.47 -6.89 29.74
C ASP A 26 5.14 -6.16 29.91
N SER A 27 5.10 -5.09 30.71
CA SER A 27 3.90 -4.26 30.85
C SER A 27 3.52 -3.56 29.54
N LEU A 28 4.50 -3.04 28.80
CA LEU A 28 4.27 -2.48 27.47
C LEU A 28 3.84 -3.54 26.47
N PHE A 29 4.41 -4.75 26.55
CA PHE A 29 4.02 -5.86 25.70
C PHE A 29 2.57 -6.26 25.95
N GLU A 30 2.16 -6.46 27.21
CA GLU A 30 0.76 -6.77 27.54
C GLU A 30 -0.20 -5.67 27.09
N LEU A 31 0.16 -4.40 27.31
CA LEU A 31 -0.64 -3.28 26.82
C LEU A 31 -0.80 -3.32 25.30
N LEU A 32 0.27 -3.55 24.55
CA LEU A 32 0.24 -3.63 23.08
C LEU A 32 -0.46 -4.90 22.58
N ASN A 33 -0.30 -6.03 23.27
CA ASN A 33 -0.92 -7.30 22.91
C ASN A 33 -2.44 -7.23 23.11
N MET A 34 -2.89 -6.68 24.23
CA MET A 34 -4.29 -6.36 24.50
C MET A 34 -4.84 -5.30 23.55
N CYS A 35 -4.01 -4.34 23.15
CA CYS A 35 -4.44 -3.29 22.25
C CYS A 35 -4.50 -3.76 20.79
N ILE A 36 -3.66 -4.67 20.31
CA ILE A 36 -3.44 -4.78 18.85
C ILE A 36 -3.46 -6.23 18.34
N LYS A 37 -3.64 -7.26 19.18
CA LYS A 37 -3.47 -8.68 18.77
C LYS A 37 -2.17 -8.92 17.97
N ILE A 38 -1.16 -8.05 18.11
CA ILE A 38 0.14 -8.24 17.48
C ILE A 38 0.93 -9.13 18.44
N SER A 39 0.70 -10.43 18.33
CA SER A 39 1.33 -11.52 19.09
C SER A 39 2.86 -11.56 19.00
N THR A 40 3.47 -10.66 18.22
CA THR A 40 4.87 -10.71 17.77
C THR A 40 5.75 -9.59 18.33
N LEU A 41 5.23 -8.68 19.18
CA LEU A 41 5.96 -7.46 19.58
C LEU A 41 6.92 -7.58 20.77
N ARG A 42 6.97 -8.68 21.53
CA ARG A 42 7.81 -8.73 22.74
C ARG A 42 9.28 -8.49 22.41
N ASN A 43 9.77 -9.03 21.31
CA ASN A 43 11.16 -8.83 20.86
C ASN A 43 11.38 -7.47 20.18
N CYS A 44 10.30 -6.78 19.80
CA CYS A 44 10.32 -5.50 19.11
C CYS A 44 10.38 -4.29 20.05
N ILE A 45 10.09 -4.48 21.35
CA ILE A 45 10.17 -3.43 22.36
C ILE A 45 11.59 -3.38 22.93
N LYS A 46 12.25 -2.24 22.75
CA LYS A 46 13.57 -1.95 23.31
C LYS A 46 13.45 -0.78 24.29
N ILE A 47 13.74 -1.03 25.56
CA ILE A 47 13.88 0.04 26.54
C ILE A 47 15.27 0.63 26.40
N LYS A 48 15.33 1.94 26.21
CA LYS A 48 16.57 2.70 26.12
C LYS A 48 16.60 3.77 27.22
N LYS A 49 17.81 4.19 27.55
CA LYS A 49 18.08 5.25 28.50
C LYS A 49 18.81 6.37 27.78
N GLU A 50 18.32 7.59 27.95
CA GLU A 50 19.01 8.79 27.50
C GLU A 50 19.01 9.79 28.65
N LYS A 51 20.21 10.14 29.12
CA LYS A 51 20.41 10.95 30.33
C LYS A 51 19.66 10.33 31.53
N LYS A 52 18.74 11.08 32.16
CA LYS A 52 17.91 10.65 33.30
C LYS A 52 16.54 10.12 32.87
N GLN A 53 16.29 9.90 31.58
CA GLN A 53 15.00 9.46 31.05
C GLN A 53 15.07 8.05 30.45
N ARG A 54 14.02 7.27 30.66
CA ARG A 54 13.79 5.99 29.98
C ARG A 54 12.76 6.21 28.88
N TYR A 55 12.98 5.56 27.75
CA TYR A 55 12.04 5.54 26.64
C TYR A 55 11.97 4.15 26.02
N ALA A 56 10.84 3.81 25.43
CA ALA A 56 10.65 2.57 24.69
C ALA A 56 10.68 2.87 23.21
N VAL A 57 11.43 2.06 22.46
CA VAL A 57 11.38 2.02 21.00
C VAL A 57 10.68 0.73 20.62
N ILE A 58 9.55 0.85 19.92
CA ILE A 58 8.77 -0.27 19.42
C ILE A 58 9.01 -0.35 17.92
N LEU A 59 9.67 -1.43 17.47
CA LEU A 59 9.91 -1.68 16.05
C LEU A 59 8.72 -2.42 15.44
N LEU A 60 8.15 -1.85 14.38
CA LEU A 60 6.94 -2.37 13.75
C LEU A 60 7.26 -2.83 12.34
N ARG A 61 6.50 -3.81 11.84
CA ARG A 61 6.77 -4.45 10.55
C ARG A 61 6.38 -3.54 9.40
N ASN A 62 5.32 -2.76 9.57
CA ASN A 62 4.80 -1.90 8.53
C ASN A 62 4.20 -0.61 9.14
N PRO A 63 3.94 0.43 8.32
CA PRO A 63 3.31 1.66 8.77
C PRO A 63 1.92 1.45 9.39
N ASN A 64 1.14 0.46 8.94
CA ASN A 64 -0.21 0.21 9.46
C ASN A 64 -0.19 -0.17 10.96
N GLU A 65 0.77 -1.00 11.36
CA GLU A 65 1.02 -1.33 12.76
C GLU A 65 1.37 -0.06 13.57
N VAL A 66 2.19 0.87 13.02
CA VAL A 66 2.52 2.17 13.65
C VAL A 66 1.25 2.97 13.92
N PHE A 67 0.37 3.08 12.92
CA PHE A 67 -0.89 3.81 13.04
C PHE A 67 -1.83 3.21 14.06
N GLU A 68 -1.95 1.88 14.09
CA GLU A 68 -2.86 1.22 15.01
C GLU A 68 -2.38 1.36 16.47
N VAL A 69 -1.07 1.23 16.70
CA VAL A 69 -0.45 1.55 18.00
C VAL A 69 -0.78 2.99 18.39
N LEU A 70 -0.56 3.94 17.49
CA LEU A 70 -0.74 5.36 17.73
C LEU A 70 -2.18 5.76 18.05
N ASP A 71 -3.14 5.31 17.23
CA ASP A 71 -4.54 5.64 17.38
C ASP A 71 -5.08 5.11 18.71
N ARG A 72 -4.73 3.86 19.07
CA ARG A 72 -5.17 3.24 20.32
C ARG A 72 -4.49 3.85 21.56
N LEU A 73 -3.20 4.19 21.49
CA LEU A 73 -2.52 4.89 22.58
C LEU A 73 -3.10 6.29 22.82
N LYS A 74 -3.45 7.03 21.76
CA LYS A 74 -4.07 8.36 21.86
C LYS A 74 -5.51 8.30 22.38
N ASN A 75 -6.31 7.33 21.92
CA ASN A 75 -7.72 7.19 22.32
C ASN A 75 -7.92 6.68 23.76
N ARG A 76 -6.91 6.05 24.37
CA ARG A 76 -6.98 5.54 25.76
C ARG A 76 -6.62 6.54 26.86
N ARG A 77 -6.21 7.77 26.52
CA ARG A 77 -6.11 8.87 27.51
C ARG A 77 -7.44 9.15 28.24
N SER A 78 -8.56 8.54 27.84
CA SER A 78 -9.90 8.78 28.39
C SER A 78 -10.50 7.65 29.24
N ARG A 79 -9.91 6.45 29.38
CA ARG A 79 -10.56 5.33 30.13
C ARG A 79 -9.59 4.47 30.96
N ASN A 80 -9.56 4.75 32.26
CA ASN A 80 -8.95 3.90 33.31
C ASN A 80 -9.69 2.56 33.43
N THR A 81 -9.22 1.50 32.78
CA THR A 81 -9.89 0.17 32.87
C THR A 81 -8.96 -1.02 33.02
N LEU A 82 -7.70 -0.85 33.46
CA LEU A 82 -6.78 -1.99 33.55
C LEU A 82 -6.08 -2.23 34.89
N GLY A 83 -6.46 -1.56 35.97
CA GLY A 83 -6.01 -1.95 37.33
C GLY A 83 -4.51 -1.95 37.57
N PHE A 84 -3.71 -1.51 36.60
CA PHE A 84 -2.35 -1.03 36.82
C PHE A 84 -2.47 0.38 37.35
N ASP A 85 -1.75 0.66 38.42
CA ASP A 85 -1.67 1.99 39.04
C ASP A 85 -0.94 2.97 38.10
N PHE A 86 -1.65 3.34 37.04
CA PHE A 86 -1.38 4.50 36.23
C PHE A 86 -1.78 5.77 36.99
N GLN A 87 -2.36 5.74 38.19
CA GLN A 87 -2.62 6.95 38.96
C GLN A 87 -1.30 7.71 39.23
N ALA A 88 -0.21 6.98 39.46
CA ALA A 88 1.14 7.56 39.56
C ALA A 88 1.73 8.13 38.23
N LEU A 89 1.19 7.76 37.07
CA LEU A 89 1.61 8.24 35.73
C LEU A 89 0.59 9.19 35.08
N ALA A 90 -0.67 9.14 35.49
CA ALA A 90 -1.80 9.91 34.97
C ALA A 90 -2.01 11.20 35.76
N ASP A 91 -1.65 11.24 37.06
CA ASP A 91 -1.72 12.47 37.87
C ASP A 91 -0.58 13.46 37.56
N LYS A 92 0.35 13.12 36.67
CA LYS A 92 1.46 14.01 36.30
C LYS A 92 1.85 13.84 34.83
N ASP A 93 1.18 14.56 33.94
CA ASP A 93 1.65 14.98 32.60
C ASP A 93 2.75 14.08 32.03
N VAL A 94 2.34 12.89 31.55
CA VAL A 94 3.20 12.10 30.66
C VAL A 94 2.92 12.63 29.26
N ASP A 95 3.77 13.57 28.84
CA ASP A 95 3.89 13.94 27.43
C ASP A 95 4.42 12.73 26.68
N ILE A 96 3.49 11.99 26.07
CA ILE A 96 3.79 10.95 25.10
C ILE A 96 4.09 11.67 23.79
N ASP A 97 5.32 12.15 23.64
CA ASP A 97 5.83 12.63 22.36
C ASP A 97 6.06 11.43 21.45
N VAL A 98 5.04 11.08 20.67
CA VAL A 98 5.20 10.08 19.63
C VAL A 98 5.67 10.75 18.34
N GLU A 99 6.97 10.66 18.10
CA GLU A 99 7.54 10.94 16.78
C GLU A 99 7.23 9.78 15.84
N MET A 100 6.56 10.09 14.74
CA MET A 100 6.33 9.18 13.63
C MET A 100 7.13 9.69 12.45
N GLU A 101 8.11 8.90 12.01
CA GLU A 101 8.70 9.11 10.69
C GLU A 101 7.66 8.67 9.66
N LEU A 102 7.16 9.62 8.86
CA LEU A 102 6.30 9.31 7.73
C LEU A 102 7.07 8.32 6.82
N PRO A 103 6.39 7.33 6.21
CA PRO A 103 7.02 6.46 5.24
C PRO A 103 7.60 7.31 4.10
N GLU A 104 8.67 6.82 3.48
CA GLU A 104 9.39 7.53 2.40
C GLU A 104 8.46 7.96 1.25
N ARG A 105 7.34 7.24 1.07
CA ARG A 105 6.33 7.53 0.05
C ARG A 105 4.92 7.50 0.64
N TYR A 106 4.19 8.60 0.47
CA TYR A 106 2.78 8.75 0.84
C TYR A 106 2.11 9.81 -0.03
N TYR A 107 0.77 9.79 -0.08
CA TYR A 107 -0.03 10.85 -0.69
C TYR A 107 -0.78 11.66 0.37
N ARG A 108 -1.17 12.89 0.06
CA ARG A 108 -2.12 13.66 0.87
C ARG A 108 -3.51 13.62 0.25
N LYS A 109 -4.56 13.49 1.06
CA LYS A 109 -5.93 13.60 0.57
C LYS A 109 -6.16 14.97 -0.06
N GLY A 110 -6.74 15.00 -1.25
CA GLY A 110 -6.91 16.21 -2.07
C GLY A 110 -5.66 16.63 -2.85
N GLN A 111 -4.53 15.90 -2.72
CA GLN A 111 -3.36 16.16 -3.55
C GLN A 111 -3.67 15.90 -5.02
N TYR A 112 -3.40 16.87 -5.87
CA TYR A 112 -3.44 16.71 -7.32
C TYR A 112 -2.17 15.99 -7.79
N ILE A 113 -2.34 14.89 -8.53
CA ILE A 113 -1.21 14.06 -9.01
C ILE A 113 -1.07 14.05 -10.54
N GLY A 114 -1.96 14.74 -11.26
CA GLY A 114 -1.92 14.87 -12.72
C GLY A 114 -3.29 14.73 -13.36
N ARG A 115 -3.33 14.53 -14.67
CA ARG A 115 -4.55 14.17 -15.41
C ARG A 115 -4.39 12.77 -15.98
N GLU A 116 -5.50 12.14 -16.34
CA GLU A 116 -5.42 10.91 -17.11
C GLU A 116 -4.68 11.15 -18.43
N THR A 117 -3.80 10.22 -18.76
CA THR A 117 -3.01 10.25 -19.99
C THR A 117 -2.95 8.86 -20.59
N ARG A 118 -2.18 8.69 -21.67
CA ARG A 118 -1.84 7.36 -22.18
C ARG A 118 -1.06 6.51 -21.16
N GLN A 119 -0.43 7.11 -20.15
CA GLN A 119 0.40 6.43 -19.16
C GLN A 119 -0.22 6.42 -17.76
N MET A 120 -1.31 7.15 -17.54
CA MET A 120 -1.97 7.26 -16.24
C MET A 120 -3.47 7.05 -16.42
N GLU A 121 -4.03 6.14 -15.64
CA GLU A 121 -5.47 5.91 -15.53
C GLU A 121 -5.88 6.07 -14.07
N PHE A 122 -6.97 6.79 -13.82
CA PHE A 122 -7.49 7.04 -12.49
C PHE A 122 -8.82 6.32 -12.27
N LYS A 123 -8.98 5.80 -11.06
CA LYS A 123 -10.21 5.18 -10.58
C LYS A 123 -10.45 5.59 -9.15
N LEU A 124 -11.65 6.12 -8.89
CA LEU A 124 -12.00 6.69 -7.58
C LEU A 124 -11.86 5.69 -6.42
N GLY A 125 -12.20 4.42 -6.64
CA GLY A 125 -12.02 3.37 -5.62
C GLY A 125 -13.00 3.42 -4.43
N GLY A 126 -14.01 4.29 -4.45
CA GLY A 126 -14.98 4.46 -3.35
C GLY A 126 -16.04 3.35 -3.25
N GLY A 127 -16.66 3.20 -2.08
CA GLY A 127 -17.75 2.25 -1.84
C GLY A 127 -17.34 0.79 -2.04
N ASP A 128 -18.17 0.01 -2.74
CA ASP A 128 -17.92 -1.41 -3.04
C ASP A 128 -16.95 -1.65 -4.22
N TYR A 129 -16.25 -0.62 -4.69
CA TYR A 129 -15.44 -0.69 -5.92
C TYR A 129 -14.47 -1.88 -5.94
N VAL A 130 -13.77 -2.12 -4.82
CA VAL A 130 -12.80 -3.23 -4.70
C VAL A 130 -13.46 -4.58 -4.99
N ARG A 131 -14.70 -4.77 -4.53
CA ARG A 131 -15.43 -6.03 -4.71
C ARG A 131 -16.05 -6.15 -6.10
N LYS A 132 -16.57 -5.05 -6.65
CA LYS A 132 -17.39 -5.04 -7.87
C LYS A 132 -16.58 -4.84 -9.16
N TYR A 133 -15.66 -3.88 -9.17
CA TYR A 133 -15.08 -3.37 -10.42
C TYR A 133 -13.57 -3.59 -10.53
N LEU A 134 -12.86 -3.74 -9.41
CA LEU A 134 -11.39 -3.83 -9.41
C LEU A 134 -10.85 -4.95 -10.32
N LYS A 135 -11.49 -6.12 -10.36
CA LYS A 135 -11.03 -7.22 -11.23
C LYS A 135 -11.12 -6.84 -12.70
N GLU A 136 -12.24 -6.25 -13.11
CA GLU A 136 -12.50 -5.88 -14.50
C GLU A 136 -11.59 -4.74 -14.94
N ASP A 137 -11.42 -3.72 -14.10
CA ASP A 137 -10.52 -2.60 -14.38
C ASP A 137 -9.06 -3.07 -14.47
N VAL A 138 -8.61 -3.91 -13.53
CA VAL A 138 -7.25 -4.50 -13.60
C VAL A 138 -7.06 -5.26 -14.91
N LEU A 139 -8.01 -6.13 -15.29
CA LEU A 139 -7.93 -6.87 -16.56
C LEU A 139 -7.81 -5.94 -17.76
N LYS A 140 -8.72 -4.97 -17.87
CA LYS A 140 -8.81 -4.05 -18.99
C LYS A 140 -7.55 -3.19 -19.12
N TYR A 141 -7.15 -2.51 -18.06
CA TYR A 141 -6.05 -1.55 -18.11
C TYR A 141 -4.68 -2.23 -18.15
N VAL A 142 -4.47 -3.31 -17.38
CA VAL A 142 -3.20 -4.06 -17.45
C VAL A 142 -3.02 -4.67 -18.83
N CYS A 143 -4.05 -5.30 -19.40
CA CYS A 143 -4.00 -5.81 -20.78
C CYS A 143 -3.71 -4.68 -21.79
N GLY A 144 -4.41 -3.54 -21.65
CA GLY A 144 -4.20 -2.36 -22.47
C GLY A 144 -2.77 -1.80 -22.42
N TYR A 145 -2.14 -1.80 -21.24
CA TYR A 145 -0.76 -1.35 -21.05
C TYR A 145 0.26 -2.38 -21.56
N LEU A 146 0.01 -3.67 -21.39
CA LEU A 146 0.87 -4.74 -21.92
C LEU A 146 0.95 -4.70 -23.46
N ASN A 147 -0.17 -4.37 -24.11
CA ASN A 147 -0.23 -4.14 -25.57
C ASN A 147 0.26 -2.74 -25.98
N GLY A 148 0.49 -1.85 -25.00
CA GLY A 148 0.94 -0.49 -25.20
C GLY A 148 2.42 -0.40 -25.55
N ARG A 149 2.83 0.78 -26.04
CA ARG A 149 4.23 1.10 -26.37
C ARG A 149 4.98 1.82 -25.25
N SER A 150 4.33 2.07 -24.11
CA SER A 150 4.86 2.83 -22.97
C SER A 150 4.51 2.13 -21.66
N THR A 151 5.32 2.36 -20.63
CA THR A 151 4.96 2.04 -19.24
C THR A 151 3.71 2.84 -18.88
N GLY A 152 2.81 2.22 -18.13
CA GLY A 152 1.60 2.89 -17.66
C GLY A 152 1.20 2.43 -16.26
N THR A 153 0.50 3.29 -15.54
CA THR A 153 0.08 3.06 -14.16
C THR A 153 -1.42 3.26 -14.02
N LEU A 154 -2.08 2.27 -13.42
CA LEU A 154 -3.46 2.37 -12.96
C LEU A 154 -3.43 2.80 -11.48
N PHE A 155 -4.07 3.91 -11.17
CA PHE A 155 -4.22 4.42 -9.81
C PHE A 155 -5.64 4.20 -9.31
N ILE A 156 -5.80 3.45 -8.22
CA ILE A 156 -7.07 3.29 -7.52
C ILE A 156 -7.04 4.12 -6.24
N GLY A 157 -8.08 4.91 -5.99
CA GLY A 157 -8.14 5.91 -4.91
C GLY A 157 -7.87 7.34 -5.40
N VAL A 158 -8.03 7.61 -6.70
CA VAL A 158 -7.83 8.92 -7.32
C VAL A 158 -9.06 9.23 -8.17
N ASN A 159 -9.64 10.42 -8.02
CA ASN A 159 -10.81 10.79 -8.83
C ASN A 159 -10.41 11.14 -10.28
N ASP A 160 -11.39 11.30 -11.16
CA ASP A 160 -11.17 11.56 -12.58
C ASP A 160 -10.47 12.91 -12.82
N ASP A 161 -10.63 13.86 -11.89
CA ASP A 161 -9.90 15.14 -11.88
C ASP A 161 -8.45 15.03 -11.39
N GLY A 162 -7.98 13.82 -11.05
CA GLY A 162 -6.60 13.55 -10.63
C GLY A 162 -6.26 13.92 -9.18
N HIS A 163 -7.27 14.05 -8.32
CA HIS A 163 -7.11 14.31 -6.90
C HIS A 163 -7.18 13.02 -6.10
N VAL A 164 -6.24 12.86 -5.16
CA VAL A 164 -6.18 11.70 -4.27
C VAL A 164 -7.37 11.71 -3.30
N VAL A 165 -8.15 10.63 -3.31
CA VAL A 165 -9.26 10.40 -2.38
C VAL A 165 -8.92 9.29 -1.39
N GLY A 166 -8.19 8.28 -1.86
CA GLY A 166 -7.88 7.04 -1.17
C GLY A 166 -9.00 6.00 -1.28
N VAL A 167 -8.61 4.73 -1.15
CA VAL A 167 -9.49 3.56 -1.10
C VAL A 167 -9.26 2.82 0.22
N ASN A 168 -10.33 2.22 0.77
CA ASN A 168 -10.24 1.40 1.98
C ASN A 168 -9.60 0.04 1.66
N CYS A 169 -8.47 -0.24 2.29
CA CYS A 169 -7.62 -1.42 2.13
C CYS A 169 -7.36 -2.07 3.50
N GLU A 170 -8.41 -2.52 4.19
CA GLU A 170 -8.27 -3.25 5.46
C GLU A 170 -7.51 -4.58 5.31
N GLU A 171 -7.67 -5.28 4.18
CA GLU A 171 -7.02 -6.56 3.90
C GLU A 171 -6.12 -6.45 2.65
N GLU A 172 -5.03 -5.68 2.71
CA GLU A 172 -4.10 -5.43 1.57
C GLU A 172 -3.67 -6.74 0.87
N ASP A 173 -3.25 -7.76 1.64
CA ASP A 173 -2.82 -9.07 1.11
C ASP A 173 -3.94 -9.82 0.37
N LYS A 174 -5.18 -9.63 0.80
CA LYS A 174 -6.34 -10.24 0.16
C LYS A 174 -6.68 -9.51 -1.13
N ILE A 175 -6.70 -8.17 -1.10
CA ILE A 175 -6.92 -7.34 -2.29
C ILE A 175 -5.88 -7.69 -3.36
N ARG A 176 -4.59 -7.74 -2.98
CA ARG A 176 -3.51 -8.12 -3.87
C ARG A 176 -3.71 -9.51 -4.47
N ARG A 177 -3.88 -10.55 -3.64
CA ARG A 177 -3.93 -11.94 -4.13
C ARG A 177 -5.22 -12.30 -4.86
N GLU A 178 -6.37 -11.92 -4.32
CA GLU A 178 -7.69 -12.35 -4.82
C GLU A 178 -8.24 -11.46 -5.94
N TYR A 179 -7.85 -10.19 -6.00
CA TYR A 179 -8.39 -9.25 -6.98
C TYR A 179 -7.37 -8.85 -8.03
N ILE A 180 -6.15 -8.49 -7.63
CA ILE A 180 -5.14 -8.00 -8.57
C ILE A 180 -4.41 -9.17 -9.25
N ASP A 181 -3.71 -10.00 -8.49
CA ASP A 181 -2.90 -11.09 -9.03
C ASP A 181 -3.76 -12.12 -9.77
N GLN A 182 -4.94 -12.46 -9.23
CA GLN A 182 -5.87 -13.38 -9.90
C GLN A 182 -6.32 -12.84 -11.26
N SER A 183 -6.59 -11.53 -11.36
CA SER A 183 -6.96 -10.88 -12.61
C SER A 183 -5.79 -10.92 -13.61
N ILE A 184 -4.59 -10.51 -13.19
CA ILE A 184 -3.41 -10.52 -14.06
C ILE A 184 -3.10 -11.94 -14.58
N ARG A 185 -3.27 -12.98 -13.76
CA ARG A 185 -3.10 -14.39 -14.18
C ARG A 185 -4.08 -14.87 -15.24
N ALA A 186 -5.25 -14.23 -15.35
CA ALA A 186 -6.23 -14.57 -16.37
C ALA A 186 -5.89 -14.00 -17.76
N ILE A 187 -4.94 -13.06 -17.83
CA ILE A 187 -4.45 -12.49 -19.10
C ILE A 187 -3.61 -13.55 -19.84
N LYS A 188 -3.77 -13.62 -21.16
CA LYS A 188 -3.02 -14.49 -22.06
C LYS A 188 -2.24 -13.66 -23.08
N PRO A 189 -0.99 -14.03 -23.44
CA PRO A 189 -0.16 -15.04 -22.79
C PRO A 189 0.15 -14.67 -21.32
N PRO A 190 0.65 -15.62 -20.50
CA PRO A 190 0.96 -15.34 -19.09
C PRO A 190 1.88 -14.12 -18.93
N VAL A 191 1.54 -13.26 -17.97
CA VAL A 191 2.29 -12.05 -17.62
C VAL A 191 3.38 -12.41 -16.59
N ASP A 192 4.61 -11.99 -16.83
CA ASP A 192 5.74 -12.23 -15.91
C ASP A 192 5.65 -11.25 -14.73
N ASN A 193 6.04 -11.69 -13.53
CA ASN A 193 6.09 -10.84 -12.34
C ASN A 193 7.03 -9.63 -12.50
N LYS A 194 8.00 -9.69 -13.42
CA LYS A 194 8.86 -8.54 -13.75
C LYS A 194 8.20 -7.51 -14.65
N ASP A 195 7.05 -7.83 -15.25
CA ASP A 195 6.35 -6.95 -16.20
C ASP A 195 5.42 -5.95 -15.49
N TYR A 196 5.20 -6.10 -14.18
CA TYR A 196 4.37 -5.18 -13.41
C TYR A 196 4.85 -5.03 -11.95
N ASN A 197 4.42 -3.96 -11.30
CA ASN A 197 4.59 -3.73 -9.87
C ASN A 197 3.25 -3.27 -9.26
N VAL A 198 2.99 -3.70 -8.02
CA VAL A 198 1.79 -3.33 -7.26
C VAL A 198 2.23 -2.73 -5.92
N GLU A 199 1.85 -1.48 -5.68
CA GLU A 199 2.15 -0.76 -4.45
C GLU A 199 0.88 -0.23 -3.76
N PHE A 200 0.85 -0.30 -2.43
CA PHE A 200 -0.21 0.24 -1.60
C PHE A 200 0.34 1.46 -0.85
N ILE A 201 0.20 2.64 -1.44
CA ILE A 201 0.78 3.88 -0.92
C ILE A 201 -0.19 4.51 0.09
N PRO A 202 0.23 4.79 1.34
CA PRO A 202 -0.66 5.34 2.37
C PRO A 202 -1.09 6.78 2.07
N VAL A 203 -2.31 7.12 2.48
CA VAL A 203 -2.92 8.44 2.31
C VAL A 203 -3.03 9.16 3.64
N GLU A 204 -2.47 10.37 3.70
CA GLU A 204 -2.58 11.31 4.81
C GLU A 204 -3.92 12.04 4.75
N VAL A 205 -4.68 11.98 5.83
CA VAL A 205 -5.95 12.66 6.01
C VAL A 205 -5.85 13.55 7.25
N ASN A 206 -5.96 14.88 7.06
CA ASN A 206 -5.89 15.87 8.14
C ASN A 206 -4.61 15.75 8.99
N GLY A 207 -3.44 15.64 8.33
CA GLY A 207 -2.14 15.52 9.01
C GLY A 207 -1.90 14.17 9.69
N LYS A 208 -2.74 13.17 9.42
CA LYS A 208 -2.62 11.81 9.95
C LYS A 208 -2.72 10.80 8.82
N LEU A 209 -1.68 10.00 8.63
CA LEU A 209 -1.76 8.83 7.77
C LEU A 209 -2.76 7.82 8.35
N ARG A 210 -3.59 7.25 7.48
CA ARG A 210 -4.61 6.27 7.83
C ARG A 210 -4.15 4.89 7.39
N ALA A 211 -4.09 3.94 8.32
CA ALA A 211 -3.62 2.58 8.07
C ALA A 211 -4.33 1.89 6.90
N ASN A 212 -5.64 2.08 6.81
CA ASN A 212 -6.49 1.44 5.81
C ASN A 212 -6.79 2.35 4.61
N CYS A 213 -6.36 3.62 4.58
CA CYS A 213 -6.61 4.49 3.43
C CYS A 213 -5.37 4.53 2.53
N LYS A 214 -5.51 4.02 1.31
CA LYS A 214 -4.38 3.81 0.38
C LYS A 214 -4.70 4.34 -1.00
N VAL A 215 -3.66 4.62 -1.78
CA VAL A 215 -3.72 4.60 -3.25
C VAL A 215 -3.07 3.30 -3.69
N ILE A 216 -3.77 2.51 -4.50
CA ILE A 216 -3.19 1.31 -5.11
C ILE A 216 -2.62 1.72 -6.46
N GLU A 217 -1.32 1.51 -6.65
CA GLU A 217 -0.64 1.73 -7.91
C GLU A 217 -0.31 0.39 -8.56
N ILE A 218 -0.80 0.17 -9.78
CA ILE A 218 -0.46 -0.98 -10.60
C ILE A 218 0.30 -0.46 -11.82
N THR A 219 1.63 -0.54 -11.77
CA THR A 219 2.51 -0.10 -12.85
C THR A 219 2.84 -1.27 -13.74
N VAL A 220 2.63 -1.13 -15.05
CA VAL A 220 2.95 -2.13 -16.07
C VAL A 220 4.09 -1.60 -16.91
N PHE A 221 5.19 -2.34 -16.96
CA PHE A 221 6.42 -1.91 -17.63
C PHE A 221 6.38 -2.19 -19.12
N LYS A 222 6.88 -1.23 -19.90
CA LYS A 222 7.02 -1.37 -21.36
C LYS A 222 7.84 -2.61 -21.72
N LYS A 223 7.31 -3.42 -22.64
CA LYS A 223 8.09 -4.48 -23.31
C LYS A 223 8.85 -3.93 -24.52
N LYS A 224 10.12 -4.35 -24.67
CA LYS A 224 10.97 -3.94 -25.80
C LYS A 224 10.46 -4.49 -27.14
N GLN A 225 9.91 -5.70 -27.15
CA GLN A 225 9.29 -6.34 -28.31
C GLN A 225 8.06 -7.14 -27.85
N LEU A 226 7.01 -7.07 -28.66
CA LEU A 226 5.79 -7.84 -28.50
C LEU A 226 5.70 -8.84 -29.65
N ASN A 227 5.87 -10.12 -29.35
CA ASN A 227 5.77 -11.19 -30.36
C ASN A 227 4.30 -11.65 -30.54
N ARG A 228 3.42 -11.27 -29.61
CA ARG A 228 1.99 -11.58 -29.60
C ARG A 228 1.24 -10.53 -28.77
N LEU A 229 0.00 -10.25 -29.14
CA LEU A 229 -0.91 -9.43 -28.34
C LEU A 229 -1.41 -10.19 -27.10
N PHE A 230 -1.61 -9.44 -26.03
CA PHE A 230 -2.26 -9.90 -24.82
C PHE A 230 -3.78 -9.77 -24.94
N ASP A 231 -4.51 -10.76 -24.44
CA ASP A 231 -5.96 -10.76 -24.32
C ASP A 231 -6.39 -11.08 -22.89
N SER A 232 -7.56 -10.58 -22.50
CA SER A 232 -8.27 -10.98 -21.30
C SER A 232 -9.61 -11.55 -21.71
N LYS A 233 -9.83 -12.84 -21.47
CA LYS A 233 -11.07 -13.56 -21.82
C LYS A 233 -11.45 -13.42 -23.31
N GLY A 234 -10.47 -13.39 -24.21
CA GLY A 234 -10.71 -13.21 -25.65
C GLY A 234 -10.83 -11.76 -26.12
N HIS A 235 -10.79 -10.78 -25.20
CA HIS A 235 -10.80 -9.35 -25.53
C HIS A 235 -9.36 -8.81 -25.52
N VAL A 236 -8.96 -8.18 -26.63
CA VAL A 236 -7.66 -7.54 -26.75
C VAL A 236 -7.85 -6.04 -26.53
N TYR A 237 -7.28 -5.52 -25.45
CA TYR A 237 -7.38 -4.10 -25.12
C TYR A 237 -6.16 -3.32 -25.60
N MET A 238 -6.33 -2.08 -26.02
CA MET A 238 -5.23 -1.14 -26.28
C MET A 238 -5.52 0.23 -25.70
N ARG A 239 -4.53 0.77 -24.98
CA ARG A 239 -4.57 2.15 -24.54
C ARG A 239 -4.31 3.10 -25.71
N ARG A 240 -5.29 3.94 -26.02
CA ARG A 240 -5.22 5.12 -26.92
C ARG A 240 -5.15 6.40 -26.07
N GLU A 241 -4.97 7.55 -26.71
CA GLU A 241 -4.94 8.83 -25.99
C GLU A 241 -6.25 9.05 -25.22
N GLY A 242 -6.19 8.93 -23.89
CA GLY A 242 -7.32 9.16 -22.99
C GLY A 242 -8.35 8.03 -22.85
N SER A 243 -8.18 6.88 -23.51
CA SER A 243 -9.12 5.75 -23.33
C SER A 243 -8.46 4.39 -23.57
N VAL A 244 -8.99 3.34 -22.94
CA VAL A 244 -8.73 1.95 -23.36
C VAL A 244 -9.91 1.49 -24.20
N SER A 245 -9.65 1.13 -25.45
CA SER A 245 -10.63 0.52 -26.34
C SER A 245 -10.28 -0.94 -26.61
N ASP A 246 -11.30 -1.74 -26.92
CA ASP A 246 -11.09 -3.03 -27.56
C ASP A 246 -10.43 -2.84 -28.93
N PHE A 247 -9.59 -3.79 -29.31
CA PHE A 247 -9.20 -3.98 -30.69
C PHE A 247 -10.38 -4.55 -31.47
N THR A 248 -10.68 -3.94 -32.61
CA THR A 248 -11.49 -4.60 -33.63
C THR A 248 -10.70 -5.72 -34.30
N ALA A 249 -11.39 -6.69 -34.90
CA ALA A 249 -10.74 -7.77 -35.63
C ALA A 249 -9.80 -7.27 -36.75
N ALA A 250 -10.16 -6.15 -37.40
CA ALA A 250 -9.33 -5.51 -38.42
C ALA A 250 -8.01 -4.98 -37.84
N GLU A 251 -8.06 -4.30 -36.70
CA GLU A 251 -6.86 -3.76 -36.05
C GLU A 251 -5.92 -4.87 -35.56
N VAL A 252 -6.46 -6.02 -35.15
CA VAL A 252 -5.64 -7.20 -34.81
C VAL A 252 -4.91 -7.72 -36.04
N GLN A 253 -5.58 -7.80 -37.19
CA GLN A 253 -4.97 -8.23 -38.44
C GLN A 253 -3.87 -7.26 -38.91
N ASP A 254 -4.11 -5.95 -38.82
CA ASP A 254 -3.13 -4.93 -39.15
C ASP A 254 -1.89 -5.02 -38.24
N TRP A 255 -2.10 -5.21 -36.94
CA TRP A 255 -0.99 -5.41 -36.00
C TRP A 255 -0.16 -6.64 -36.37
N ILE A 256 -0.82 -7.76 -36.68
CA ILE A 256 -0.14 -8.99 -37.11
C ILE A 256 0.68 -8.72 -38.37
N PHE A 257 0.13 -8.02 -39.36
CA PHE A 257 0.82 -7.71 -40.61
C PHE A 257 2.07 -6.87 -40.38
N GLN A 258 1.97 -5.80 -39.58
CA GLN A 258 3.08 -4.89 -39.28
C GLN A 258 4.19 -5.53 -38.43
N ASN A 259 3.85 -6.53 -37.61
CA ASN A 259 4.79 -7.20 -36.70
C ASN A 259 5.16 -8.62 -37.18
N ARG A 260 4.92 -8.94 -38.47
CA ARG A 260 5.39 -10.21 -39.04
C ARG A 260 6.92 -10.27 -38.94
N PRO A 261 7.50 -11.33 -38.34
CA PRO A 261 8.93 -11.52 -38.40
C PRO A 261 9.33 -11.67 -39.88
N SER A 262 10.25 -10.83 -40.36
CA SER A 262 10.83 -10.96 -41.69
C SER A 262 11.46 -12.34 -41.79
N LYS A 263 10.91 -13.22 -42.62
CA LYS A 263 11.58 -14.47 -42.98
C LYS A 263 12.88 -14.06 -43.69
N LYS A 264 14.02 -14.08 -42.99
CA LYS A 264 15.30 -14.23 -43.66
C LYS A 264 15.30 -15.64 -44.26
N CYS A 265 14.91 -15.74 -45.53
CA CYS A 265 15.20 -16.91 -46.33
C CYS A 265 16.72 -17.01 -46.45
N THR A 266 17.34 -17.80 -45.59
CA THR A 266 18.67 -18.33 -45.86
C THR A 266 18.47 -19.42 -46.91
N LEU A 267 18.68 -19.07 -48.18
CA LEU A 267 18.88 -20.08 -49.23
C LEU A 267 20.21 -20.75 -48.91
N LEU A 268 20.14 -22.05 -48.60
CA LEU A 268 21.30 -22.96 -48.58
C LEU A 268 21.74 -23.26 -50.01
#